data_AF-A0A3B0Z251-F1
#
_entry.id   AF-A0A3B0Z251-F1
#
_cell.length_a   1.000
_cell.length_b   1.000
_cell.length_c   1.000
_cell.angle_alpha   90.00
_cell.angle_beta   90.00
_cell.angle_gamma   90.00
#
_symmetry.space_group_name_H-M   'P 1'
#
loop_
_entity.id
_entity.type
_entity.pdbx_description
1 polymer ?
#
loop_
_entity_poly.entity_id
_entity_poly.type
_entity_poly.pdbx_seq_one_letter_code
_entity_poly.pdbx_strand_id
1 'polypeptide(L)'
;MITKRLKKLVIAAAITASSLAGTSLAQAEDTIKVGILHSLSGTMAISETTLKDTMLMLIDEQNKKGGVLGKKLEAVVVDPASNWPLFAEKAR
;
A
#
# COMPACT_ATOMS: atom_id res chain seq x y z
N MET A 1 34.55 21.86 39.99
CA MET A 1 34.75 20.73 39.04
C MET A 1 33.49 19.90 38.78
N ILE A 2 32.54 19.83 39.73
CA ILE A 2 31.29 19.03 39.66
C ILE A 2 30.27 19.58 38.63
N THR A 3 30.12 20.90 38.53
CA THR A 3 29.17 21.57 37.63
C THR A 3 29.47 21.38 36.14
N LYS A 4 30.75 21.20 35.76
CA LYS A 4 31.15 20.91 34.37
C LYS A 4 30.81 19.47 33.94
N ARG A 5 30.81 18.51 34.88
CA ARG A 5 30.41 17.12 34.60
C ARG A 5 28.90 16.98 34.43
N LEU A 6 28.13 17.73 35.22
CA LEU A 6 26.67 17.74 35.12
C LEU A 6 26.17 18.29 33.78
N LYS A 7 26.75 19.41 33.29
CA LYS A 7 26.43 19.96 31.96
C LYS A 7 26.76 18.99 30.80
N LYS A 8 27.88 18.25 30.90
CA LYS A 8 28.23 17.23 29.91
C LYS A 8 27.23 16.07 29.89
N LEU A 9 26.70 15.68 31.05
CA LEU A 9 25.69 14.63 31.16
C LEU A 9 24.36 15.05 30.53
N VAL A 10 23.94 16.31 30.73
CA VAL A 10 22.71 16.84 30.11
C VAL A 10 22.83 16.92 28.59
N ILE A 11 23.99 17.36 28.07
CA ILE A 11 24.23 17.40 26.62
C ILE A 11 24.26 15.99 26.02
N ALA A 12 24.92 15.04 26.69
CA ALA A 12 24.95 13.65 26.24
C ALA A 12 23.54 13.03 26.21
N ALA A 13 22.72 13.29 27.22
CA ALA A 13 21.32 12.83 27.27
C ALA A 13 20.44 13.47 26.18
N ALA A 14 20.69 14.74 25.84
CA ALA A 14 19.97 15.42 24.77
C ALA A 14 20.32 14.85 23.38
N ILE A 15 21.57 14.46 23.15
CA ILE A 15 22.03 13.85 21.89
C ILE A 15 21.46 12.43 21.71
N THR A 16 21.41 11.61 22.77
CA THR A 16 20.78 10.29 22.69
C THR A 16 19.26 10.37 22.52
N ALA A 17 18.59 11.31 23.19
CA ALA A 17 17.15 11.52 23.02
C ALA A 17 16.77 11.96 21.60
N SER A 18 17.59 12.82 20.98
CA SER A 18 17.37 13.27 19.59
C SER A 18 17.68 12.19 18.55
N SER A 19 18.61 11.27 18.83
CA SER A 19 18.88 10.12 17.95
C SER A 19 17.74 9.10 17.90
N LEU A 20 16.92 9.00 18.95
CA LEU A 20 15.75 8.11 19.01
C LEU A 20 14.51 8.71 18.33
N ALA A 21 14.42 10.04 18.26
CA ALA A 21 13.32 10.75 17.58
C ALA A 21 13.47 10.79 16.05
N GLY A 22 14.68 10.51 15.53
CA GLY A 22 14.99 10.57 14.10
C GLY A 22 14.77 9.25 13.34
N THR A 23 14.45 8.15 14.01
CA THR A 23 14.07 6.92 13.33
C THR A 23 12.62 7.04 12.88
N SER A 24 12.43 7.59 11.68
CA SER A 24 11.19 7.39 10.93
C SER A 24 11.01 5.88 10.77
N LEU A 25 10.22 5.27 11.64
CA LEU A 25 9.70 3.93 11.40
C LEU A 25 8.95 4.04 10.07
N ALA A 26 9.52 3.46 9.02
CA ALA A 26 8.83 3.33 7.76
C ALA A 26 7.52 2.59 8.06
N GLN A 27 6.40 3.32 8.09
CA GLN A 27 5.10 2.71 8.21
C GLN A 27 4.89 1.92 6.92
N ALA A 28 5.10 0.61 6.99
CA ALA A 28 4.79 -0.27 5.90
C ALA A 28 3.31 -0.11 5.58
N GLU A 29 2.97 0.17 4.32
CA GLU A 29 1.58 0.33 3.88
C GLU A 29 0.75 -0.87 4.37
N ASP A 30 -0.35 -0.59 5.07
CA ASP A 30 -1.15 -1.60 5.77
C ASP A 30 -1.91 -2.51 4.79
N THR A 31 -2.03 -2.09 3.52
CA THR A 31 -2.74 -2.79 2.46
C THR A 31 -1.83 -3.09 1.27
N ILE A 32 -2.19 -4.12 0.51
CA ILE A 32 -1.60 -4.45 -0.80
C ILE A 32 -2.64 -4.06 -1.85
N LYS A 33 -2.31 -3.06 -2.66
CA LYS A 33 -3.17 -2.65 -3.78
C LYS A 33 -3.07 -3.66 -4.93
N VAL A 34 -4.23 -4.08 -5.44
CA VAL A 34 -4.36 -5.02 -6.56
C VAL A 34 -5.08 -4.29 -7.69
N GLY A 35 -4.34 -3.96 -8.73
CA GLY A 35 -4.90 -3.39 -9.96
C GLY A 35 -5.70 -4.42 -10.74
N ILE A 36 -6.98 -4.14 -10.98
CA ILE A 36 -7.89 -4.94 -11.79
C ILE A 36 -8.20 -4.13 -13.05
N LEU A 37 -7.40 -4.36 -14.10
CA LEU A 37 -7.58 -3.75 -15.39
C LEU A 37 -8.40 -4.69 -16.26
N HIS A 38 -9.69 -4.42 -16.35
CA HIS A 38 -10.63 -5.15 -17.20
C HIS A 38 -11.42 -4.15 -18.04
N SER A 39 -11.69 -4.49 -19.30
CA SER A 39 -12.51 -3.70 -20.20
C SER A 39 -13.96 -3.70 -19.71
N LEU A 40 -14.36 -2.71 -18.91
CA LEU A 40 -15.73 -2.56 -18.42
C LEU A 40 -16.61 -1.80 -19.42
N SER A 41 -15.98 -1.20 -20.43
CA SER A 41 -16.62 -0.65 -21.61
C SER A 41 -15.95 -1.16 -22.90
N GLY A 42 -16.58 -0.87 -24.04
CA GLY A 42 -16.13 -1.35 -25.36
C GLY A 42 -16.60 -2.77 -25.68
N THR A 43 -15.95 -3.41 -26.64
CA THR A 43 -16.39 -4.70 -27.21
C THR A 43 -16.27 -5.87 -26.24
N MET A 44 -15.44 -5.76 -25.21
CA MET A 44 -15.20 -6.83 -24.22
C MET A 44 -15.98 -6.65 -22.90
N ALA A 45 -16.79 -5.60 -22.77
CA ALA A 45 -17.52 -5.24 -21.54
C ALA A 45 -18.33 -6.40 -20.93
N ILE A 46 -19.05 -7.16 -21.78
CA ILE A 46 -19.92 -8.25 -21.32
C ILE A 46 -19.09 -9.39 -20.72
N SER A 47 -18.02 -9.81 -21.40
CA SER A 47 -17.17 -10.91 -20.93
C SER A 47 -16.35 -10.55 -19.71
N GLU A 48 -15.87 -9.31 -19.62
CA GLU A 48 -14.92 -8.90 -18.59
C GLU A 48 -15.58 -8.37 -17.31
N THR A 49 -16.86 -8.00 -17.34
CA THR A 49 -17.61 -7.63 -16.12
C THR A 49 -17.63 -8.77 -15.11
N THR A 50 -17.94 -9.99 -15.56
CA THR A 50 -17.94 -11.19 -14.70
C THR A 50 -16.55 -11.50 -14.14
N LEU A 51 -15.49 -11.21 -14.89
CA LEU A 51 -14.11 -11.40 -14.42
C LEU A 51 -13.78 -10.41 -13.30
N LYS A 52 -14.13 -9.13 -13.47
CA LYS A 52 -14.00 -8.11 -12.41
C LYS A 52 -14.78 -8.49 -11.15
N ASP A 53 -16.02 -8.96 -11.29
CA ASP A 53 -16.83 -9.40 -10.13
C ASP A 53 -16.21 -10.60 -9.41
N THR A 54 -15.67 -11.55 -10.16
CA THR A 54 -14.95 -12.70 -9.61
C THR A 54 -13.71 -12.27 -8.84
N MET A 55 -12.94 -11.31 -9.36
CA MET A 55 -11.77 -10.76 -8.67
C MET A 55 -12.14 -10.07 -7.35
N LEU A 56 -13.22 -9.27 -7.34
CA LEU A 56 -13.70 -8.61 -6.12
C LEU A 56 -14.14 -9.63 -5.07
N MET A 57 -14.87 -10.67 -5.48
CA MET A 57 -15.27 -11.77 -4.60
C MET A 57 -14.05 -12.48 -4.00
N LEU A 58 -13.06 -12.84 -4.82
CA LEU A 58 -11.85 -13.53 -4.35
C LEU A 58 -10.99 -12.66 -3.42
N ILE A 59 -10.92 -11.35 -3.68
CA ILE A 59 -10.23 -10.40 -2.80
C ILE A 59 -10.92 -10.34 -1.42
N ASP A 60 -12.25 -10.26 -1.40
CA ASP A 60 -13.03 -10.28 -0.15
C ASP A 60 -12.83 -11.60 0.62
N GLU A 61 -12.90 -12.74 -0.07
CA GLU A 61 -12.61 -14.04 0.54
C GLU A 61 -11.20 -14.13 1.11
N GLN A 62 -10.19 -13.65 0.37
CA GLN A 62 -8.81 -13.67 0.84
C GLN A 62 -8.63 -12.76 2.06
N ASN A 63 -9.27 -11.59 2.06
CA ASN A 63 -9.28 -10.69 3.19
C ASN A 63 -9.93 -11.33 4.42
N LYS A 64 -11.04 -12.05 4.27
CA LYS A 64 -11.68 -12.82 5.35
C LYS A 64 -10.75 -13.90 5.92
N LYS A 65 -9.85 -14.46 5.11
CA LYS A 65 -8.80 -15.42 5.53
C LYS A 65 -7.55 -14.77 6.16
N GLY A 66 -7.56 -13.46 6.39
CA GLY A 66 -6.44 -12.74 7.00
C GLY A 66 -5.54 -12.02 6.00
N GLY A 67 -5.92 -11.96 4.72
CA GLY A 67 -5.17 -11.27 3.69
C GLY A 67 -3.93 -12.05 3.24
N VAL A 68 -2.90 -11.36 2.74
CA VAL A 68 -1.64 -11.95 2.28
C VAL A 68 -0.52 -11.43 3.17
N LEU A 69 0.21 -12.35 3.82
CA LEU A 69 1.26 -12.00 4.79
C LEU A 69 0.76 -11.04 5.91
N GLY A 70 -0.50 -11.20 6.32
CA GLY A 70 -1.16 -10.36 7.32
C GLY A 70 -1.62 -8.99 6.82
N LYS A 71 -1.46 -8.68 5.53
CA LYS A 71 -1.90 -7.42 4.91
C LYS A 71 -3.20 -7.62 4.15
N LYS A 72 -4.12 -6.66 4.25
CA LYS A 72 -5.39 -6.69 3.50
C LYS A 72 -5.14 -6.30 2.04
N LEU A 73 -5.84 -6.93 1.13
CA LEU A 73 -5.87 -6.58 -0.29
C LEU A 73 -6.87 -5.44 -0.52
N GLU A 74 -6.48 -4.45 -1.30
CA GLU A 74 -7.32 -3.33 -1.74
C GLU A 74 -7.48 -3.40 -3.25
N ALA A 75 -8.71 -3.56 -3.74
CA ALA A 75 -8.98 -3.64 -5.17
C ALA A 75 -8.98 -2.23 -5.80
N VAL A 76 -8.19 -2.06 -6.86
CA VAL A 76 -8.17 -0.84 -7.69
C VAL A 76 -8.70 -1.21 -9.07
N VAL A 77 -9.99 -0.93 -9.31
CA VAL A 77 -10.65 -1.26 -10.58
C VAL A 77 -10.46 -0.13 -11.58
N VAL A 78 -9.99 -0.47 -12.78
CA VAL A 78 -9.76 0.48 -13.87
C VAL A 78 -10.35 -0.08 -15.15
N ASP A 79 -11.03 0.77 -15.92
CA ASP A 79 -11.62 0.44 -17.22
C ASP A 79 -10.75 0.98 -18.37
N PRO A 80 -10.06 0.11 -19.15
CA PRO A 80 -9.30 0.52 -20.33
C PRO A 80 -10.13 0.48 -21.63
N ALA A 81 -11.45 0.26 -21.57
CA ALA A 81 -12.37 0.38 -22.70
C ALA A 81 -12.05 -0.50 -23.92
N SER A 82 -11.53 -1.71 -23.72
CA SER A 82 -11.08 -2.61 -24.79
C SER A 82 -9.97 -2.00 -25.68
N ASN A 83 -9.20 -1.05 -25.14
CA ASN A 83 -8.20 -0.27 -25.86
C ASN A 83 -6.78 -0.58 -25.37
N TRP A 84 -5.98 -1.22 -26.21
CA TRP A 84 -4.60 -1.62 -25.91
C TRP A 84 -3.70 -0.47 -25.41
N PRO A 85 -3.67 0.71 -26.06
CA PRO A 85 -2.95 1.88 -25.53
C PRO A 85 -3.37 2.29 -24.11
N LEU A 86 -4.68 2.29 -23.80
CA LEU A 86 -5.15 2.61 -22.46
C LEU A 86 -4.72 1.56 -21.42
N PHE A 87 -4.69 0.28 -21.77
CA PHE A 87 -4.10 -0.74 -20.88
C PHE A 87 -2.64 -0.42 -20.54
N ALA A 88 -1.83 -0.06 -21.54
CA ALA A 88 -0.42 0.28 -21.32
C ALA A 88 -0.23 1.58 -20.53
N GLU A 89 -1.13 2.55 -20.67
CA GLU A 89 -1.13 3.79 -19.88
C GLU A 89 -1.51 3.51 -18.42
N LYS A 90 -2.58 2.75 -18.19
CA LYS A 90 -3.16 2.51 -16.85
C LYS A 90 -2.40 1.48 -16.02
N ALA A 91 -1.53 0.67 -16.63
CA ALA A 91 -0.74 -0.35 -15.93
C ALA A 91 0.57 0.18 -15.31
N ARG A 92 0.89 1.48 -15.48
CA ARG A 92 2.07 2.13 -14.89
C ARG A 92 1.76 2.70 -13.52
#